data_AF-A0A9N9J0M0-F1
#
_entry.id   AF-A0A9N9J0M0-F1
#
_cell.length_a   1.000
_cell.length_b   1.000
_cell.length_c   1.000
_cell.angle_alpha   90.00
_cell.angle_beta   90.00
_cell.angle_gamma   90.00
#
_symmetry.space_group_name_H-M   'P 1'
#
loop_
_entity.id
_entity.type
_entity.pdbx_description
1 polymer ?
#
loop_
_entity_poly.entity_id
_entity_poly.type
_entity_poly.pdbx_seq_one_letter_code
_entity_poly.pdbx_strand_id
1 'polypeptide(L)'
;YNHLKAVMLGKVIIILVTFLLRDTLGGIAVTFQTPDVLTISYIKNNPNFFDYCDKQLNDVVEGYALRKLACGALKLSANDDPPTSFSDMNGIGGDFDKWARKKEYRGYIHIPSFNIKCDAKGKLVTANPRDPDYRNKENPTKNPEQCDDAERNPYGYTKIPNLLSRNPITYKYESADIYTEDPTFIGFQSKPKTFNNNDTCLNILDFRTSRLSHDARYEQQYMTKTDAPFIFTYVDMKVCCNRQVSVTVSRSVFPQTRLYVDGKMFSEQEQTDLGRFILYGGRQSDPSKLSKDGHGKIAPSGKQLTWIKKV
;
A
#
# COMPACT_ATOMS: atom_id res chain seq x y z
N TYR A 1 -58.83 -7.34 -39.46
CA TYR A 1 -58.56 -7.83 -38.08
C TYR A 1 -57.60 -9.02 -38.04
N ASN A 2 -57.70 -10.01 -38.94
CA ASN A 2 -56.80 -11.19 -38.95
C ASN A 2 -55.35 -10.88 -39.39
N HIS A 3 -55.12 -9.83 -40.19
CA HIS A 3 -53.77 -9.46 -40.62
C HIS A 3 -52.91 -8.79 -39.54
N LEU A 4 -53.52 -8.09 -38.57
CA LEU A 4 -52.80 -7.45 -37.46
C LEU A 4 -52.33 -8.46 -36.39
N LYS A 5 -53.06 -9.56 -36.18
CA LYS A 5 -52.67 -10.61 -35.21
C LYS A 5 -51.41 -11.37 -35.65
N ALA A 6 -51.25 -11.63 -36.95
CA ALA A 6 -50.08 -12.34 -37.49
C ALA A 6 -48.78 -11.51 -37.36
N VAL A 7 -48.85 -10.20 -37.59
CA VAL A 7 -47.69 -9.29 -37.48
C VAL A 7 -47.28 -9.09 -36.01
N MET A 8 -48.24 -9.02 -35.09
CA MET A 8 -47.94 -8.94 -33.65
C MET A 8 -47.36 -10.24 -33.09
N LEU A 9 -47.87 -11.41 -33.50
CA LEU A 9 -47.29 -12.71 -33.08
C LEU A 9 -45.84 -12.87 -33.59
N GLY A 10 -45.56 -12.50 -34.85
CA GLY A 10 -44.22 -12.58 -35.41
C GLY A 10 -43.21 -11.69 -34.68
N LYS A 11 -43.60 -10.47 -34.28
CA LYS A 11 -42.73 -9.56 -33.52
C LYS A 11 -42.48 -10.04 -32.08
N VAL A 12 -43.49 -10.60 -31.42
CA VAL A 12 -43.33 -11.16 -30.06
C VAL A 12 -42.42 -12.40 -30.09
N ILE A 13 -42.53 -13.26 -31.10
CA ILE A 13 -41.67 -14.45 -31.27
C ILE A 13 -40.22 -14.03 -31.56
N ILE A 14 -39.98 -13.04 -32.40
CA ILE A 14 -38.61 -12.54 -32.66
C ILE A 14 -37.99 -11.96 -31.39
N ILE A 15 -38.75 -11.20 -30.59
CA ILE A 15 -38.25 -10.65 -29.32
C ILE A 15 -37.96 -11.78 -28.31
N LEU A 16 -38.84 -12.77 -28.19
CA LEU A 16 -38.62 -13.93 -27.31
C LEU A 16 -37.43 -14.79 -27.74
N VAL A 17 -37.27 -15.04 -29.05
CA VAL A 17 -36.13 -15.79 -29.59
C VAL A 17 -34.82 -15.01 -29.42
N THR A 18 -34.84 -13.68 -29.54
CA THR A 18 -33.64 -12.85 -29.30
C THR A 18 -33.25 -12.81 -27.81
N PHE A 19 -34.24 -12.83 -26.90
CA PHE A 19 -33.99 -12.94 -25.45
C PHE A 19 -33.53 -14.35 -25.04
N LEU A 20 -34.13 -15.40 -25.59
CA LEU A 20 -33.75 -16.79 -25.32
C LEU A 20 -32.39 -17.18 -25.95
N LEU A 21 -32.00 -16.54 -27.07
CA LEU A 21 -30.68 -16.72 -27.66
C LEU A 21 -29.56 -15.96 -26.92
N ARG A 22 -29.89 -14.90 -26.16
CA ARG A 22 -28.89 -14.22 -25.32
C ARG A 22 -28.42 -15.06 -24.14
N ASP A 23 -29.28 -15.94 -23.63
CA ASP A 23 -28.93 -16.84 -22.51
C ASP A 23 -28.36 -18.20 -22.98
N THR A 24 -28.35 -18.48 -24.29
CA THR A 24 -27.83 -19.74 -24.87
C THR A 24 -26.58 -19.57 -25.75
N LEU A 25 -26.15 -18.34 -26.02
CA LEU A 25 -24.77 -18.10 -26.43
C LEU A 25 -23.86 -18.33 -25.22
N GLY A 26 -23.38 -19.56 -25.08
CA GLY A 26 -22.33 -19.91 -24.12
C GLY A 26 -21.27 -18.81 -24.14
N GLY A 27 -21.03 -18.18 -22.99
CA GLY A 27 -20.15 -17.03 -22.92
C GLY A 27 -18.80 -17.35 -23.56
N ILE A 28 -18.16 -16.35 -24.15
CA ILE A 28 -16.83 -16.55 -24.71
C ILE A 28 -15.87 -16.63 -23.51
N ALA A 29 -15.07 -17.69 -23.44
CA ALA A 29 -13.98 -17.74 -22.46
C ALA A 29 -13.09 -16.51 -22.65
N VAL A 30 -12.87 -15.74 -21.58
CA VAL A 30 -12.13 -14.47 -21.66
C VAL A 30 -10.76 -14.66 -21.03
N THR A 31 -9.74 -14.09 -21.68
CA THR A 31 -8.43 -13.90 -21.07
C THR A 31 -8.10 -12.40 -21.10
N PHE A 32 -7.65 -11.86 -19.97
CA PHE A 32 -7.29 -10.46 -19.86
C PHE A 32 -6.20 -10.26 -18.79
N GLN A 33 -5.57 -9.10 -18.82
CA GLN A 33 -4.53 -8.73 -17.86
C GLN A 33 -5.08 -7.66 -16.90
N THR A 34 -4.79 -7.81 -15.61
CA THR A 34 -5.09 -6.78 -14.61
C THR A 34 -4.03 -5.69 -14.67
N PRO A 35 -4.30 -4.47 -14.18
CA PRO A 35 -3.24 -3.48 -14.06
C PRO A 35 -2.16 -3.92 -13.06
N ASP A 36 -1.01 -3.28 -13.19
CA ASP A 36 0.02 -3.27 -12.15
C ASP A 36 -0.31 -2.16 -11.12
N VAL A 37 -0.21 -2.47 -9.82
CA VAL A 37 -0.59 -1.55 -8.73
C VAL A 37 0.60 -1.33 -7.81
N LEU A 38 0.94 -0.07 -7.56
CA LEU A 38 1.97 0.30 -6.60
C LEU A 38 1.42 1.36 -5.64
N THR A 39 1.65 1.16 -4.34
CA THR A 39 1.41 2.18 -3.32
C THR A 39 2.70 2.50 -2.61
N ILE A 40 2.94 3.79 -2.34
CA ILE A 40 4.16 4.25 -1.67
C ILE A 40 3.75 5.17 -0.53
N SER A 41 4.24 4.88 0.67
CA SER A 41 4.05 5.69 1.87
C SER A 41 5.35 6.39 2.26
N TYR A 42 5.33 7.72 2.38
CA TYR A 42 6.52 8.55 2.67
C TYR A 42 6.15 9.86 3.36
N ILE A 43 7.08 10.42 4.12
CA ILE A 43 6.92 11.75 4.71
C ILE A 43 7.29 12.77 3.62
N LYS A 44 6.34 13.63 3.24
CA LYS A 44 6.53 14.66 2.20
C LYS A 44 7.26 15.87 2.76
N ASN A 45 8.36 16.25 2.11
CA ASN A 45 9.06 17.50 2.37
C ASN A 45 8.37 18.67 1.63
N ASN A 46 7.37 19.30 2.26
CA ASN A 46 6.70 20.46 1.67
C ASN A 46 7.42 21.79 2.00
N PRO A 47 7.23 22.88 1.24
CA PRO A 47 7.90 24.16 1.48
C PRO A 47 7.67 24.72 2.90
N ASN A 48 6.48 24.47 3.46
CA ASN A 48 6.06 24.96 4.78
C ASN A 48 6.18 23.86 5.86
N PHE A 49 7.11 22.91 5.70
CA PHE A 49 7.14 21.69 6.52
C PHE A 49 7.25 22.00 8.01
N PHE A 50 8.12 22.96 8.34
CA PHE A 50 8.34 23.36 9.73
C PHE A 50 7.12 24.01 10.36
N ASP A 51 6.40 24.86 9.63
CA ASP A 51 5.21 25.54 10.15
C ASP A 51 4.06 24.56 10.35
N TYR A 52 3.86 23.67 9.38
CA TYR A 52 2.92 22.55 9.51
C TYR A 52 3.27 21.68 10.72
N CYS A 53 4.53 21.23 10.81
CA CYS A 53 4.97 20.35 11.88
C CYS A 53 4.86 21.02 13.26
N ASP A 54 5.37 22.25 13.43
CA ASP A 54 5.33 22.94 14.73
C ASP A 54 3.89 23.16 15.20
N LYS A 55 2.99 23.55 14.28
CA LYS A 55 1.56 23.65 14.56
C LYS A 55 0.95 22.32 15.01
N GLN A 56 1.29 21.22 14.35
CA GLN A 56 0.76 19.88 14.67
C GLN A 56 1.35 19.31 15.97
N LEU A 57 2.59 19.67 16.31
CA LEU A 57 3.27 19.18 17.51
C LEU A 57 3.04 20.06 18.75
N ASN A 58 2.44 21.25 18.60
CA ASN A 58 2.24 22.18 19.71
C ASN A 58 1.53 21.55 20.91
N ASP A 59 0.55 20.67 20.66
CA ASP A 59 -0.27 20.05 21.70
C ASP A 59 0.26 18.67 22.14
N VAL A 60 1.40 18.24 21.59
CA VAL A 60 1.97 16.90 21.78
C VAL A 60 3.33 16.96 22.46
N VAL A 61 4.15 17.94 22.09
CA VAL A 61 5.53 18.09 22.56
C VAL A 61 5.62 19.40 23.35
N GLU A 62 5.88 19.26 24.63
CA GLU A 62 6.10 20.39 25.54
C GLU A 62 7.48 21.01 25.29
N GLY A 63 7.50 22.33 25.12
CA GLY A 63 8.74 23.08 24.90
C GLY A 63 9.06 23.31 23.42
N TYR A 64 9.29 24.59 23.09
CA TYR A 64 9.58 25.05 21.73
C TYR A 64 10.84 24.41 21.14
N ALA A 65 11.91 24.29 21.93
CA ALA A 65 13.18 23.71 21.48
C ALA A 65 13.02 22.24 21.07
N LEU A 66 12.32 21.43 21.87
CA LEU A 66 12.06 20.01 21.57
C LEU A 66 11.19 19.85 20.33
N ARG A 67 10.18 20.71 20.14
CA ARG A 67 9.39 20.73 18.90
C ARG A 67 10.22 21.01 17.66
N LYS A 68 11.09 22.03 17.71
CA LYS A 68 11.97 22.35 16.58
C LYS A 68 12.94 21.21 16.26
N LEU A 69 13.48 20.53 17.28
CA LEU A 69 14.30 19.34 17.10
C LEU A 69 13.52 18.20 16.44
N ALA A 70 12.32 17.87 16.94
CA ALA A 70 11.46 16.84 16.38
C ALA A 70 11.08 17.13 14.92
N CYS A 71 10.70 18.38 14.61
CA CYS A 71 10.41 18.80 13.24
C CYS A 71 11.65 18.77 12.33
N GLY A 72 12.84 19.08 12.87
CA GLY A 72 14.10 18.96 12.15
C GLY A 72 14.40 17.51 11.77
N ALA A 73 14.27 16.58 12.72
CA ALA A 73 14.46 15.15 12.49
C ALA A 73 13.45 14.59 11.46
N LEU A 74 12.16 14.97 11.59
CA LEU A 74 11.14 14.59 10.61
C LEU A 74 11.43 15.15 9.21
N LYS A 75 11.97 16.38 9.11
CA LYS A 75 12.34 16.97 7.81
C LYS A 75 13.54 16.30 7.17
N LEU A 76 14.53 15.88 7.98
CA LEU A 76 15.72 15.17 7.48
C LEU A 76 15.33 13.82 6.85
N SER A 77 14.37 13.13 7.46
CA SER A 77 13.80 11.89 6.93
C SER A 77 12.77 12.08 5.81
N ALA A 78 12.24 13.29 5.63
CA ALA A 78 11.23 13.57 4.61
C ALA A 78 11.81 13.52 3.18
N ASN A 79 11.09 12.86 2.28
CA ASN A 79 11.42 12.69 0.88
C ASN A 79 10.70 13.73 0.00
N ASP A 80 11.27 14.00 -1.17
CA ASP A 80 10.57 14.73 -2.22
C ASP A 80 9.49 13.82 -2.83
N ASP A 81 8.51 14.44 -3.48
CA ASP A 81 7.45 13.73 -4.18
C ASP A 81 8.04 12.69 -5.16
N PRO A 82 7.59 11.41 -5.13
CA PRO A 82 7.96 10.46 -6.16
C PRO A 82 7.48 10.93 -7.54
N PRO A 83 8.13 10.46 -8.63
CA PRO A 83 7.69 10.76 -9.99
C PRO A 83 6.19 10.48 -10.19
N THR A 84 5.50 11.27 -11.01
CA THR A 84 4.08 11.02 -11.35
C THR A 84 3.91 9.80 -12.25
N SER A 85 5.00 9.25 -12.77
CA SER A 85 5.02 7.97 -13.48
C SER A 85 6.35 7.25 -13.30
N PHE A 86 6.29 5.93 -13.24
CA PHE A 86 7.45 5.03 -13.28
C PHE A 86 7.44 4.27 -14.61
N SER A 87 8.53 4.33 -15.37
CA SER A 87 8.65 3.51 -16.59
C SER A 87 8.93 2.04 -16.28
N ASP A 88 9.55 1.78 -15.13
CA ASP A 88 9.85 0.45 -14.61
C ASP A 88 9.68 0.44 -13.09
N MET A 89 8.68 -0.28 -12.62
CA MET A 89 8.38 -0.45 -11.19
C MET A 89 9.13 -1.63 -10.56
N ASN A 90 9.69 -2.54 -11.38
CA ASN A 90 10.20 -3.85 -10.94
C ASN A 90 11.71 -4.00 -11.17
N GLY A 91 12.31 -3.16 -12.01
CA GLY A 91 13.72 -3.25 -12.36
C GLY A 91 14.66 -2.71 -11.31
N ILE A 92 15.76 -3.44 -11.12
CA ILE A 92 16.92 -2.94 -10.39
C ILE A 92 17.49 -1.72 -11.13
N GLY A 93 17.63 -0.58 -10.44
CA GLY A 93 18.03 0.67 -11.08
C GLY A 93 16.91 1.38 -11.86
N GLY A 94 15.67 0.90 -11.77
CA GLY A 94 14.48 1.57 -12.29
C GLY A 94 14.16 2.88 -11.56
N ASP A 95 13.18 3.62 -12.06
CA ASP A 95 12.83 4.95 -11.52
C ASP A 95 12.35 4.89 -10.05
N PHE A 96 11.64 3.82 -9.68
CA PHE A 96 11.22 3.59 -8.30
C PHE A 96 12.44 3.37 -7.40
N ASP A 97 13.36 2.49 -7.79
CA ASP A 97 14.59 2.20 -7.05
C ASP A 97 15.43 3.48 -6.88
N LYS A 98 15.62 4.27 -7.95
CA LYS A 98 16.34 5.55 -7.88
C LYS A 98 15.69 6.54 -6.91
N TRP A 99 14.37 6.60 -6.84
CA TRP A 99 13.68 7.47 -5.88
C TRP A 99 13.77 6.94 -4.45
N ALA A 100 13.55 5.63 -4.26
CA ALA A 100 13.57 4.97 -2.96
C ALA A 100 14.94 5.09 -2.27
N ARG A 101 16.04 5.15 -3.04
CA ARG A 101 17.41 5.33 -2.52
C ARG A 101 17.75 6.77 -2.13
N LYS A 102 16.97 7.79 -2.54
CA LYS A 102 17.29 9.21 -2.24
C LYS A 102 17.20 9.52 -0.75
N LYS A 103 16.10 9.08 -0.12
CA LYS A 103 15.76 9.32 1.29
C LYS A 103 14.78 8.26 1.78
N GLU A 104 14.48 8.29 3.08
CA GLU A 104 13.60 7.33 3.72
C GLU A 104 12.20 7.30 3.07
N TYR A 105 11.67 6.09 2.93
CA TYR A 105 10.25 5.85 2.78
C TYR A 105 9.77 4.97 3.93
N ARG A 106 8.46 4.93 4.14
CA ARG A 106 7.84 4.28 5.30
C ARG A 106 7.18 2.95 4.96
N GLY A 107 7.00 2.67 3.68
CA GLY A 107 6.65 1.36 3.15
C GLY A 107 6.13 1.47 1.73
N TYR A 108 6.10 0.34 1.02
CA TYR A 108 5.42 0.24 -0.26
C TYR A 108 4.74 -1.13 -0.41
N ILE A 109 3.70 -1.17 -1.22
CA ILE A 109 3.05 -2.41 -1.66
C ILE A 109 3.01 -2.38 -3.18
N HIS A 110 3.54 -3.42 -3.79
CA HIS A 110 3.47 -3.64 -5.22
C HIS A 110 2.68 -4.93 -5.49
N ILE A 111 1.61 -4.83 -6.27
CA ILE A 111 0.83 -5.96 -6.77
C ILE A 111 1.06 -6.00 -8.29
N PRO A 112 1.84 -6.96 -8.81
CA PRO A 112 2.10 -7.05 -10.24
C PRO A 112 0.81 -7.38 -10.99
N SER A 113 0.80 -7.08 -12.30
CA SER A 113 -0.31 -7.51 -13.16
C SER A 113 -0.54 -9.04 -13.12
N PHE A 114 -1.79 -9.47 -13.20
CA PHE A 114 -2.20 -10.88 -13.27
C PHE A 114 -2.79 -11.20 -14.64
N ASN A 115 -2.42 -12.35 -15.19
CA ASN A 115 -3.07 -12.97 -16.34
C ASN A 115 -4.28 -13.77 -15.85
N ILE A 116 -5.47 -13.26 -16.12
CA ILE A 116 -6.76 -13.84 -15.72
C ILE A 116 -7.36 -14.62 -16.87
N LYS A 117 -7.77 -15.85 -16.60
CA LYS A 117 -8.56 -16.66 -17.53
C LYS A 117 -9.88 -17.02 -16.88
N CYS A 118 -10.97 -16.76 -17.60
CA CYS A 118 -12.32 -17.16 -17.21
C CYS A 118 -12.92 -18.09 -18.26
N ASP A 119 -13.75 -19.03 -17.83
CA ASP A 119 -14.46 -19.93 -18.71
C ASP A 119 -15.67 -19.27 -19.37
N ALA A 120 -16.34 -20.02 -20.23
CA ALA A 120 -17.55 -19.60 -20.92
C ALA A 120 -18.73 -19.26 -19.98
N LYS A 121 -18.69 -19.72 -18.73
CA LYS A 121 -19.73 -19.47 -17.71
C LYS A 121 -19.37 -18.27 -16.83
N GLY A 122 -18.30 -17.53 -17.17
CA GLY A 122 -17.83 -16.40 -16.39
C GLY A 122 -17.16 -16.80 -15.07
N LYS A 123 -16.66 -18.03 -14.96
CA LYS A 123 -15.98 -18.55 -13.77
C LYS A 123 -14.48 -18.44 -13.93
N LEU A 124 -13.79 -18.13 -12.84
CA LEU A 124 -12.36 -17.99 -12.80
C LEU A 124 -11.69 -19.38 -12.96
N VAL A 125 -10.81 -19.50 -13.95
CA VAL A 125 -10.07 -20.74 -14.25
C VAL A 125 -8.64 -20.62 -13.74
N THR A 126 -7.96 -19.52 -14.06
CA THR A 126 -6.60 -19.24 -13.58
C THR A 126 -6.41 -17.74 -13.36
N ALA A 127 -5.50 -17.39 -12.44
CA ALA A 127 -5.05 -16.01 -12.26
C ALA A 127 -3.58 -15.99 -11.87
N ASN A 128 -2.67 -15.94 -12.85
CA ASN A 128 -1.22 -16.04 -12.60
C ASN A 128 -0.58 -14.65 -12.58
N PRO A 129 0.18 -14.27 -11.54
CA PRO A 129 0.92 -13.02 -11.56
C PRO A 129 1.98 -13.05 -12.66
N ARG A 130 2.28 -11.89 -13.24
CA ARG A 130 3.33 -11.74 -14.25
C ARG A 130 4.72 -11.85 -13.63
N ASP A 131 4.86 -11.42 -12.38
CA ASP A 131 6.03 -11.71 -11.56
C ASP A 131 5.78 -13.05 -10.82
N PRO A 132 6.49 -14.12 -11.20
CA PRO A 132 6.31 -15.44 -10.58
C PRO A 132 6.74 -15.46 -9.10
N ASP A 133 7.69 -14.61 -8.72
CA ASP A 133 8.24 -14.55 -7.37
C ASP A 133 7.28 -13.84 -6.39
N TYR A 134 6.29 -13.11 -6.91
CA TYR A 134 5.25 -12.48 -6.11
C TYR A 134 4.43 -13.48 -5.27
N ARG A 135 4.28 -14.73 -5.75
CA ARG A 135 3.62 -15.81 -5.00
C ARG A 135 4.56 -16.52 -4.04
N ASN A 136 5.87 -16.37 -4.20
CA ASN A 136 6.83 -17.03 -3.36
C ASN A 136 6.76 -16.41 -1.96
N LYS A 137 6.21 -17.18 -1.02
CA LYS A 137 6.14 -16.82 0.39
C LYS A 137 7.53 -16.73 1.04
N GLU A 138 8.58 -17.17 0.37
CA GLU A 138 9.97 -17.11 0.85
C GLU A 138 10.73 -15.91 0.23
N ASN A 139 10.10 -15.15 -0.68
CA ASN A 139 10.66 -13.94 -1.28
C ASN A 139 10.94 -12.90 -0.17
N PRO A 140 12.03 -12.11 -0.25
CA PRO A 140 12.76 -11.46 0.86
C PRO A 140 11.97 -10.42 1.67
N THR A 141 10.70 -10.20 1.31
CA THR A 141 9.71 -9.45 2.08
C THR A 141 9.28 -10.09 3.41
N LYS A 142 9.83 -11.26 3.79
CA LYS A 142 9.56 -11.92 5.08
C LYS A 142 10.70 -11.87 6.08
N ASN A 143 11.91 -11.62 5.63
CA ASN A 143 13.07 -11.48 6.50
C ASN A 143 13.72 -10.14 6.17
N PRO A 144 13.24 -9.02 6.75
CA PRO A 144 13.77 -7.68 6.47
C PRO A 144 15.27 -7.55 6.77
N GLU A 145 15.84 -8.49 7.52
CA GLU A 145 17.29 -8.62 7.78
C GLU A 145 18.07 -9.25 6.61
N GLN A 146 17.40 -9.93 5.67
CA GLN A 146 17.99 -10.55 4.47
C GLN A 146 17.77 -9.74 3.18
N CYS A 147 17.15 -8.57 3.25
CA CYS A 147 17.26 -7.61 2.15
C CYS A 147 18.68 -7.04 2.16
N ASP A 148 19.60 -7.67 1.43
CA ASP A 148 20.98 -7.16 1.24
C ASP A 148 20.98 -5.69 0.76
N ASP A 149 19.91 -5.28 0.08
CA ASP A 149 19.56 -3.89 -0.19
C ASP A 149 18.46 -3.40 0.77
N ALA A 150 18.84 -2.89 1.95
CA ALA A 150 17.91 -2.27 2.92
C ALA A 150 16.99 -1.19 2.28
N GLU A 151 17.45 -0.59 1.19
CA GLU A 151 16.74 0.42 0.41
C GLU A 151 15.52 -0.15 -0.36
N ARG A 152 15.35 -1.47 -0.41
CA ARG A 152 14.18 -2.17 -0.99
C ARG A 152 13.32 -2.90 0.02
N ASN A 153 13.51 -2.64 1.31
CA ASN A 153 12.64 -3.22 2.32
C ASN A 153 11.20 -2.70 2.15
N PRO A 154 10.19 -3.55 1.84
CA PRO A 154 8.81 -3.11 1.64
C PRO A 154 8.17 -2.47 2.87
N TYR A 155 8.75 -2.68 4.06
CA TYR A 155 8.34 -2.05 5.31
C TYR A 155 9.01 -0.69 5.56
N GLY A 156 9.89 -0.26 4.66
CA GLY A 156 10.69 0.95 4.81
C GLY A 156 11.96 0.74 5.63
N TYR A 157 12.71 1.83 5.77
CA TYR A 157 13.92 1.89 6.55
C TYR A 157 14.10 3.28 7.17
N THR A 158 14.99 3.35 8.16
CA THR A 158 15.46 4.61 8.75
C THR A 158 16.95 4.79 8.42
N LYS A 159 17.33 6.00 8.00
CA LYS A 159 18.70 6.35 7.63
C LYS A 159 19.35 7.09 8.79
N ILE A 160 20.20 6.39 9.54
CA ILE A 160 20.82 6.93 10.75
C ILE A 160 22.25 7.34 10.43
N PRO A 161 22.67 8.58 10.76
CA PRO A 161 24.07 8.98 10.65
C PRO A 161 24.97 8.05 11.47
N ASN A 162 26.01 7.51 10.86
CA ASN A 162 27.02 6.75 11.57
C ASN A 162 27.97 7.72 12.28
N LEU A 163 27.65 8.06 13.54
CA LEU A 163 28.42 9.02 14.34
C LEU A 163 29.86 8.55 14.64
N LEU A 164 30.16 7.27 14.45
CA LEU A 164 31.52 6.72 14.60
C LEU A 164 32.37 6.89 13.32
N SER A 165 31.76 7.25 12.19
CA SER A 165 32.45 7.49 10.93
C SER A 165 33.15 8.85 10.94
N ARG A 166 34.47 8.84 11.13
CA ARG A 166 35.30 10.04 10.98
C ARG A 166 35.46 10.37 9.49
N ASN A 167 34.58 11.25 9.00
CA ASN A 167 34.60 11.99 7.74
C ASN A 167 35.06 11.23 6.46
N PRO A 168 34.18 11.00 5.46
CA PRO A 168 32.80 11.48 5.38
C PRO A 168 31.86 10.83 6.41
N ILE A 169 30.79 11.54 6.77
CA ILE A 169 29.68 10.95 7.53
C ILE A 169 29.10 9.83 6.67
N THR A 170 29.25 8.59 7.13
CA THR A 170 28.55 7.45 6.53
C THR A 170 27.19 7.30 7.19
N TYR A 171 26.30 6.55 6.57
CA TYR A 171 24.97 6.28 7.10
C TYR A 171 24.80 4.78 7.32
N LYS A 172 24.15 4.42 8.42
CA LYS A 172 23.60 3.09 8.66
C LYS A 172 22.14 3.10 8.23
N TYR A 173 21.70 2.01 7.63
CA TYR A 173 20.31 1.78 7.30
C TYR A 173 19.74 0.77 8.28
N GLU A 174 18.65 1.13 8.94
CA GLU A 174 17.97 0.24 9.86
C GLU A 174 16.58 -0.08 9.34
N SER A 175 16.28 -1.38 9.30
CA SER A 175 14.97 -1.87 8.93
C SER A 175 13.90 -1.35 9.91
N ALA A 176 12.74 -1.07 9.35
CA ALA A 176 11.56 -0.72 10.13
C ALA A 176 11.16 -1.87 11.08
N ASP A 177 10.67 -1.52 12.27
CA ASP A 177 10.07 -2.49 13.20
C ASP A 177 8.73 -2.98 12.62
N ILE A 178 8.57 -4.29 12.43
CA ILE A 178 7.39 -4.91 11.79
C ILE A 178 6.40 -5.33 12.87
N TYR A 179 5.12 -5.06 12.66
CA TYR A 179 4.08 -5.48 13.60
C TYR A 179 3.90 -7.01 13.61
N THR A 180 4.09 -7.62 14.77
CA THR A 180 4.02 -9.08 14.98
C THR A 180 2.94 -9.51 15.96
N GLU A 181 2.28 -8.56 16.63
CA GLU A 181 1.24 -8.84 17.62
C GLU A 181 -0.01 -9.50 17.01
N ASP A 182 -0.32 -9.23 15.73
CA ASP A 182 -1.32 -9.99 14.97
C ASP A 182 -0.71 -10.48 13.63
N PRO A 183 -0.57 -11.81 13.41
CA PRO A 183 0.02 -12.33 12.18
C PRO A 183 -0.86 -12.11 10.94
N THR A 184 -2.14 -11.74 11.10
CA THR A 184 -3.00 -11.35 9.97
C THR A 184 -2.60 -9.99 9.37
N PHE A 185 -1.78 -9.22 10.09
CA PHE A 185 -1.23 -7.92 9.73
C PHE A 185 0.16 -8.01 9.08
N ILE A 186 0.55 -9.20 8.60
CA ILE A 186 1.85 -9.43 7.95
C ILE A 186 1.67 -10.00 6.54
N GLY A 187 2.01 -9.18 5.55
CA GLY A 187 2.36 -9.58 4.19
C GLY A 187 1.19 -9.92 3.27
N PHE A 188 1.55 -10.59 2.19
CA PHE A 188 0.66 -10.92 1.09
C PHE A 188 -0.33 -12.06 1.42
N GLN A 189 -1.60 -11.85 1.10
CA GLN A 189 -2.67 -12.85 1.15
C GLN A 189 -3.53 -12.83 -0.13
N SER A 190 -3.35 -13.80 -1.03
CA SER A 190 -4.34 -14.04 -2.09
C SER A 190 -5.48 -14.93 -1.58
N LYS A 191 -6.74 -14.51 -1.76
CA LYS A 191 -7.92 -15.37 -1.57
C LYS A 191 -8.74 -15.45 -2.86
N PRO A 192 -9.07 -16.65 -3.35
CA PRO A 192 -8.83 -17.96 -2.72
C PRO A 192 -7.40 -18.51 -2.97
N LYS A 193 -6.87 -19.28 -2.01
CA LYS A 193 -5.59 -20.03 -2.18
C LYS A 193 -5.70 -21.18 -3.19
N THR A 194 -6.93 -21.60 -3.46
CA THR A 194 -7.33 -22.63 -4.42
C THR A 194 -8.52 -22.07 -5.19
N PHE A 195 -8.38 -21.83 -6.50
CA PHE A 195 -9.49 -21.42 -7.34
C PHE A 195 -10.60 -22.47 -7.24
N ASN A 196 -11.74 -22.13 -6.63
CA ASN A 196 -12.90 -22.98 -6.70
C ASN A 196 -13.60 -22.68 -8.02
N ASN A 197 -14.13 -23.71 -8.69
CA ASN A 197 -14.84 -23.60 -9.96
C ASN A 197 -16.16 -22.79 -9.87
N ASN A 198 -16.41 -22.05 -8.79
CA ASN A 198 -17.57 -21.19 -8.58
C ASN A 198 -17.22 -19.72 -8.41
N ASP A 199 -15.94 -19.36 -8.31
CA ASP A 199 -15.55 -17.97 -8.08
C ASP A 199 -15.66 -17.17 -9.38
N THR A 200 -16.35 -16.04 -9.34
CA THR A 200 -16.45 -15.08 -10.47
C THR A 200 -15.50 -13.89 -10.30
N CYS A 201 -14.90 -13.75 -9.12
CA CYS A 201 -13.93 -12.73 -8.80
C CYS A 201 -12.79 -13.29 -7.96
N LEU A 202 -11.60 -12.73 -8.14
CA LEU A 202 -10.42 -12.93 -7.33
C LEU A 202 -10.22 -11.72 -6.41
N ASN A 203 -9.88 -11.95 -5.13
CA ASN A 203 -9.44 -10.89 -4.22
C ASN A 203 -7.95 -11.08 -3.90
N ILE A 204 -7.16 -10.07 -4.20
CA ILE A 204 -5.73 -10.02 -3.93
C ILE A 204 -5.54 -9.00 -2.81
N LEU A 205 -5.06 -9.46 -1.65
CA LEU A 205 -4.83 -8.63 -0.49
C LEU A 205 -3.33 -8.57 -0.20
N ASP A 206 -2.80 -7.38 0.01
CA ASP A 206 -1.48 -7.20 0.60
C ASP A 206 -1.58 -6.18 1.73
N PHE A 207 -0.96 -6.53 2.85
CA PHE A 207 -1.02 -5.75 4.06
C PHE A 207 0.37 -5.60 4.66
N ARG A 208 0.78 -4.35 4.89
CA ARG A 208 2.09 -4.02 5.48
C ARG A 208 1.88 -3.11 6.67
N THR A 209 2.48 -3.47 7.79
CA THR A 209 2.46 -2.65 9.00
C THR A 209 3.84 -2.61 9.63
N SER A 210 4.33 -1.39 9.81
CA SER A 210 5.66 -1.12 10.33
C SER A 210 5.73 0.23 11.01
N ARG A 211 6.83 0.50 11.71
CA ARG A 211 7.17 1.81 12.26
C ARG A 211 8.67 2.05 12.20
N LEU A 212 9.12 3.16 12.77
CA LEU A 212 10.53 3.51 12.89
C LEU A 212 11.34 2.36 13.52
N SER A 213 12.64 2.29 13.19
CA SER A 213 13.55 1.33 13.83
C SER A 213 13.63 1.56 15.34
N HIS A 214 14.09 0.56 16.09
CA HIS A 214 14.18 0.61 17.55
C HIS A 214 14.93 1.86 18.04
N ASP A 215 16.10 2.14 17.49
CA ASP A 215 16.94 3.27 17.91
C ASP A 215 16.25 4.61 17.63
N ALA A 216 15.65 4.78 16.45
CA ALA A 216 14.91 5.99 16.10
C ALA A 216 13.63 6.17 16.93
N ARG A 217 12.97 5.08 17.32
CA ARG A 217 11.82 5.11 18.25
C ARG A 217 12.24 5.62 19.62
N TYR A 218 13.40 5.20 20.12
CA TYR A 218 13.90 5.65 21.41
C TYR A 218 14.05 7.18 21.44
N GLU A 219 14.69 7.75 20.42
CA GLU A 219 14.85 9.20 20.28
C GLU A 219 13.50 9.92 20.17
N GLN A 220 12.58 9.37 19.37
CA GLN A 220 11.24 9.94 19.22
C GLN A 220 10.45 9.91 20.53
N GLN A 221 10.46 8.80 21.27
CA GLN A 221 9.80 8.69 22.57
C GLN A 221 10.40 9.65 23.59
N TYR A 222 11.72 9.85 23.58
CA TYR A 222 12.34 10.83 24.46
C TYR A 222 11.77 12.24 24.24
N MET A 223 11.56 12.62 22.97
CA MET A 223 11.03 13.93 22.58
C MET A 223 9.53 14.09 22.83
N THR A 224 8.71 13.07 22.50
CA THR A 224 7.24 13.20 22.52
C THR A 224 6.58 12.56 23.74
N LYS A 225 7.33 11.79 24.54
CA LYS A 225 6.82 10.94 25.63
C LYS A 225 5.80 9.90 25.19
N THR A 226 5.75 9.61 23.89
CA THR A 226 4.90 8.59 23.29
C THR A 226 5.75 7.65 22.45
N ASP A 227 5.40 6.36 22.43
CA ASP A 227 6.03 5.45 21.46
C ASP A 227 5.53 5.80 20.04
N ALA A 228 6.26 5.38 19.01
CA ALA A 228 5.80 5.51 17.63
C ALA A 228 4.68 4.49 17.40
N PRO A 229 3.50 4.90 16.90
CA PRO A 229 2.51 3.94 16.44
C PRO A 229 2.99 3.25 15.16
N PHE A 230 2.48 2.05 14.93
CA PHE A 230 2.61 1.37 13.65
C PHE A 230 1.78 2.04 12.58
N ILE A 231 2.40 2.39 11.47
CA ILE A 231 1.67 2.76 10.27
C ILE A 231 1.26 1.48 9.53
N PHE A 232 0.14 1.53 8.83
CA PHE A 232 -0.33 0.44 8.01
C PHE A 232 -0.68 0.91 6.60
N THR A 233 -0.54 0.01 5.64
CA THR A 233 -1.11 0.12 4.31
C THR A 233 -1.71 -1.24 3.96
N TYR A 234 -2.94 -1.21 3.48
CA TYR A 234 -3.74 -2.35 3.06
C TYR A 234 -4.23 -2.10 1.65
N VAL A 235 -3.91 -3.00 0.73
CA VAL A 235 -4.40 -2.96 -0.64
C VAL A 235 -5.32 -4.15 -0.86
N ASP A 236 -6.56 -3.87 -1.20
CA ASP A 236 -7.56 -4.85 -1.66
C ASP A 236 -7.83 -4.64 -3.14
N MET A 237 -7.34 -5.57 -3.95
CA MET A 237 -7.58 -5.62 -5.38
C MET A 237 -8.55 -6.75 -5.71
N LYS A 238 -9.74 -6.38 -6.17
CA LYS A 238 -10.77 -7.30 -6.63
C LYS A 238 -10.86 -7.29 -8.16
N VAL A 239 -10.82 -8.48 -8.75
CA VAL A 239 -10.78 -8.68 -10.20
C VAL A 239 -11.87 -9.67 -10.58
N CYS A 240 -12.82 -9.27 -11.42
CA CYS A 240 -13.97 -10.09 -11.78
C CYS A 240 -13.94 -10.52 -13.26
N CYS A 241 -14.53 -11.68 -13.58
CA CYS A 241 -14.58 -12.21 -14.94
C CYS A 241 -15.38 -11.36 -15.93
N ASN A 242 -16.19 -10.42 -15.44
CA ASN A 242 -16.81 -9.36 -16.26
C ASN A 242 -15.81 -8.23 -16.65
N ARG A 243 -14.52 -8.44 -16.37
CA ARG A 243 -13.39 -7.52 -16.57
C ARG A 243 -13.41 -6.27 -15.70
N GLN A 244 -14.26 -6.23 -14.68
CA GLN A 244 -14.21 -5.17 -13.68
C GLN A 244 -13.06 -5.41 -12.72
N VAL A 245 -12.23 -4.39 -12.52
CA VAL A 245 -11.17 -4.38 -11.51
C VAL A 245 -11.41 -3.20 -10.59
N SER A 246 -11.32 -3.44 -9.28
CA SER A 246 -11.33 -2.40 -8.26
C SER A 246 -10.12 -2.56 -7.35
N VAL A 247 -9.47 -1.45 -7.03
CA VAL A 247 -8.35 -1.38 -6.09
C VAL A 247 -8.75 -0.40 -5.00
N THR A 248 -8.74 -0.86 -3.74
CA THR A 248 -8.98 -0.03 -2.56
C THR A 248 -7.73 -0.03 -1.70
N VAL A 249 -7.25 1.15 -1.34
CA VAL A 249 -6.11 1.33 -0.45
C VAL A 249 -6.61 1.94 0.86
N SER A 250 -6.51 1.17 1.95
CA SER A 250 -6.69 1.69 3.31
C SER A 250 -5.34 1.90 3.95
N ARG A 251 -5.14 3.01 4.64
CA ARG A 251 -3.82 3.36 5.19
C ARG A 251 -3.94 4.23 6.44
N SER A 252 -2.85 4.38 7.20
CA SER A 252 -2.79 5.29 8.37
C SER A 252 -2.87 6.76 7.97
N VAL A 253 -3.39 7.64 8.82
CA VAL A 253 -3.56 9.09 8.54
C VAL A 253 -2.25 9.82 8.21
N PHE A 254 -1.14 9.32 8.76
CA PHE A 254 0.23 9.73 8.50
C PHE A 254 1.06 8.46 8.26
N PRO A 255 2.01 8.44 7.30
CA PRO A 255 2.46 9.54 6.46
C PRO A 255 1.61 9.73 5.19
N GLN A 256 2.14 10.41 4.16
CA GLN A 256 1.49 10.56 2.85
C GLN A 256 1.55 9.25 2.07
N THR A 257 0.52 8.94 1.28
CA THR A 257 0.46 7.74 0.44
C THR A 257 0.07 8.11 -0.98
N ARG A 258 0.78 7.58 -1.97
CA ARG A 258 0.43 7.66 -3.40
C ARG A 258 0.03 6.29 -3.94
N LEU A 259 -0.93 6.28 -4.86
CA LEU A 259 -1.39 5.10 -5.60
C LEU A 259 -1.06 5.28 -7.08
N TYR A 260 -0.37 4.29 -7.63
CA TYR A 260 -0.03 4.16 -9.04
C TYR A 260 -0.76 2.97 -9.64
N VAL A 261 -1.25 3.14 -10.86
CA VAL A 261 -1.88 2.09 -11.66
C VAL A 261 -1.23 2.11 -13.04
N ASP A 262 -0.70 0.97 -13.47
CA ASP A 262 0.08 0.83 -14.70
C ASP A 262 1.22 1.85 -14.80
N GLY A 263 1.91 2.06 -13.68
CA GLY A 263 3.06 2.97 -13.58
C GLY A 263 2.68 4.45 -13.56
N LYS A 264 1.41 4.84 -13.59
CA LYS A 264 0.97 6.24 -13.55
C LYS A 264 0.30 6.57 -12.23
N MET A 265 0.63 7.72 -11.64
CA MET A 265 -0.01 8.20 -10.43
C MET A 265 -1.50 8.42 -10.72
N PHE A 266 -2.35 7.70 -10.00
CA PHE A 266 -3.80 7.83 -10.10
C PHE A 266 -4.34 8.75 -9.03
N SER A 267 -3.87 8.58 -7.79
CA SER A 267 -4.37 9.33 -6.65
C SER A 267 -3.31 9.46 -5.58
N GLU A 268 -3.47 10.48 -4.75
CA GLU A 268 -2.69 10.67 -3.55
C GLU A 268 -3.61 11.03 -2.39
N GLN A 269 -3.22 10.64 -1.19
CA GLN A 269 -3.72 11.25 0.01
C GLN A 269 -2.57 11.91 0.73
N GLU A 270 -2.72 13.20 1.03
CA GLU A 270 -1.78 13.98 1.80
C GLU A 270 -1.60 13.45 3.22
N GLN A 271 -0.43 13.72 3.80
CA GLN A 271 -0.19 13.51 5.22
C GLN A 271 -1.00 14.52 6.04
N THR A 272 -1.77 14.05 7.01
CA THR A 272 -2.55 14.91 7.91
C THR A 272 -2.44 14.43 9.36
N ASP A 273 -2.86 15.27 10.31
CA ASP A 273 -3.01 14.91 11.73
C ASP A 273 -1.76 14.31 12.39
N LEU A 274 -0.57 14.86 12.10
CA LEU A 274 0.70 14.39 12.68
C LEU A 274 0.64 14.35 14.23
N GLY A 275 0.04 15.35 14.86
CA GLY A 275 -0.08 15.38 16.33
C GLY A 275 -0.92 14.21 16.86
N ARG A 276 -2.08 13.98 16.27
CA ARG A 276 -2.96 12.85 16.63
C ARG A 276 -2.29 11.50 16.37
N PHE A 277 -1.56 11.39 15.26
CA PHE A 277 -0.77 10.21 14.95
C PHE A 277 0.21 9.90 16.09
N ILE A 278 1.03 10.87 16.52
CA ILE A 278 2.02 10.67 17.59
C ILE A 278 1.34 10.30 18.93
N LEU A 279 0.24 10.97 19.28
CA LEU A 279 -0.50 10.67 20.51
C LEU A 279 -1.09 9.25 20.51
N TYR A 280 -1.43 8.70 19.34
CA TYR A 280 -2.00 7.36 19.23
C TYR A 280 -1.02 6.25 19.61
N GLY A 281 0.29 6.50 19.49
CA GLY A 281 1.32 5.56 19.95
C GLY A 281 1.28 5.30 21.46
N GLY A 282 0.57 6.15 22.21
CA GLY A 282 0.33 6.00 23.64
C GLY A 282 1.43 6.62 24.48
N ARG A 283 1.03 7.36 25.52
CA ARG A 283 1.96 7.91 26.50
C ARG A 283 2.60 6.79 27.30
N GLN A 284 3.92 6.83 27.40
CA GLN A 284 4.67 5.89 28.23
C GLN A 284 4.88 6.54 29.61
N SER A 285 4.52 5.83 30.67
CA SER A 285 4.74 6.30 32.05
C SER A 285 6.22 6.38 32.40
N ASP A 286 7.03 5.56 31.73
CA ASP A 286 8.50 5.56 31.82
C ASP A 286 9.07 5.88 30.44
N PRO A 287 9.67 7.07 30.22
CA PRO A 287 10.22 7.47 28.93
C PRO A 287 11.44 6.63 28.50
N SER A 288 11.99 5.80 29.39
CA SER A 288 13.08 4.86 29.07
C SER A 288 12.59 3.50 28.56
N LYS A 289 11.27 3.25 28.57
CA LYS A 289 10.69 1.97 28.17
C LYS A 289 9.87 2.11 26.89
N LEU A 290 10.40 1.53 25.83
CA LEU A 290 9.69 1.30 24.57
C LEU A 290 8.72 0.13 24.73
N SER A 291 7.66 0.08 23.89
CA SER A 291 6.97 -1.19 23.68
C SER A 291 7.95 -2.20 23.08
N LYS A 292 7.71 -3.49 23.35
CA LYS A 292 8.48 -4.57 22.73
C LYS A 292 8.43 -4.46 21.21
N ASP A 293 9.50 -4.85 20.54
CA ASP A 293 9.54 -4.86 19.07
C ASP A 293 8.40 -5.73 18.52
N GLY A 294 7.77 -5.23 17.47
CA GLY A 294 6.55 -5.78 16.87
C GLY A 294 5.26 -5.66 17.68
N HIS A 295 5.28 -5.04 18.86
CA HIS A 295 4.09 -4.80 19.69
C HIS A 295 3.77 -3.32 19.83
N GLY A 296 2.50 -2.94 19.83
CA GLY A 296 2.12 -1.54 20.02
C GLY A 296 0.82 -1.13 19.34
N LYS A 297 0.57 0.18 19.29
CA LYS A 297 -0.68 0.72 18.72
C LYS A 297 -0.57 0.91 17.21
N ILE A 298 -1.58 0.48 16.48
CA ILE A 298 -1.73 0.73 15.04
C ILE A 298 -2.36 2.10 14.84
N ALA A 299 -1.68 2.99 14.12
CA ALA A 299 -2.08 4.36 13.85
C ALA A 299 -3.51 4.47 13.29
N PRO A 300 -4.21 5.60 13.53
CA PRO A 300 -5.57 5.79 13.05
C PRO A 300 -5.63 5.80 11.53
N SER A 301 -6.74 5.32 10.97
CA SER A 301 -6.97 5.28 9.52
C SER A 301 -7.10 6.68 8.91
N GLY A 302 -6.52 6.85 7.73
CA GLY A 302 -6.75 7.98 6.83
C GLY A 302 -7.92 7.73 5.87
N LYS A 303 -8.04 8.60 4.86
CA LYS A 303 -9.04 8.45 3.81
C LYS A 303 -8.63 7.34 2.85
N GLN A 304 -9.59 6.51 2.45
CA GLN A 304 -9.34 5.47 1.46
C GLN A 304 -9.11 6.06 0.06
N LEU A 305 -8.24 5.40 -0.70
CA LEU A 305 -8.08 5.63 -2.13
C LEU A 305 -8.77 4.49 -2.88
N THR A 306 -9.57 4.81 -3.89
CA THR A 306 -10.30 3.80 -4.66
C THR A 306 -10.16 4.06 -6.16
N TRP A 307 -9.75 3.03 -6.89
CA TRP A 307 -9.70 3.00 -8.34
C TRP A 307 -10.60 1.88 -8.85
N ILE A 308 -11.42 2.15 -9.87
CA ILE A 308 -12.31 1.15 -10.47
C ILE A 308 -12.27 1.33 -11.99
N LYS A 309 -12.04 0.26 -12.73
CA LYS A 309 -12.06 0.29 -14.20
C LYS A 309 -12.51 -1.06 -14.77
N LYS A 310 -13.11 -1.02 -15.95
CA LYS A 310 -13.28 -2.20 -16.79
C LYS A 310 -12.06 -2.31 -17.71
N VAL A 311 -11.25 -3.36 -17.53
CA VAL A 311 -10.06 -3.64 -18.35
C VAL A 311 -10.42 -4.43 -19.58
#